data_AF-F4MX72-F1
#
_entry.id   AF-F4MX72-F1
#
_cell.length_a   1.000
_cell.length_b   1.000
_cell.length_c   1.000
_cell.angle_alpha   90.00
_cell.angle_beta   90.00
_cell.angle_gamma   90.00
#
_symmetry.space_group_name_H-M   'P 1'
#
loop_
_entity.id
_entity.type
_entity.pdbx_description
1 polymer ?
#
loop_
_entity_poly.entity_id
_entity_poly.type
_entity_poly.pdbx_seq_one_letter_code
_entity_poly.pdbx_strand_id
1 'polypeptide(L)'
;MAVISGQMPYFIDTHCHFDFPPFRGAEVASLLSAGQANVKQIIVPAVSADYFPRILDLAANYPPLFAALGMHPLYIARHQDADLATLASALAIKTEKLVAVGEIGLDLYMDEPQLSRQLALLNAQLKLAKQYDLPVILHSRRSHDQLASALRKAALPRTGVVHGFAGSLVQAQAFIRLGYYIGVGGTITYERAQKPVMSWRHYRYLHYYWRQTRRICHWLVFKVNPIDQSERLMYSLHCVSCVKKHHKILLLSFSSIARAYFIYLQPINPHFRF
;
A
#
# COMPACT_ATOMS: atom_id res chain seq x y z
N MET A 1 -31.32 24.56 -9.61
CA MET A 1 -30.00 24.45 -8.94
C MET A 1 -29.74 22.98 -8.65
N ALA A 2 -28.82 22.35 -9.38
CA ALA A 2 -28.45 20.96 -9.12
C ALA A 2 -27.60 20.93 -7.85
N VAL A 3 -28.14 20.31 -6.79
CA VAL A 3 -27.35 19.97 -5.60
C VAL A 3 -26.40 18.86 -6.04
N ILE A 4 -25.16 19.21 -6.37
CA ILE A 4 -24.09 18.22 -6.47
C ILE A 4 -23.84 17.74 -5.04
N SER A 5 -24.46 16.62 -4.65
CA SER A 5 -24.14 15.93 -3.40
C SER A 5 -22.75 15.31 -3.52
N GLY A 6 -21.72 16.15 -3.43
CA GLY A 6 -20.33 15.70 -3.45
C GLY A 6 -20.04 14.94 -2.16
N GLN A 7 -20.01 13.61 -2.23
CA GLN A 7 -19.46 12.81 -1.13
C GLN A 7 -18.02 13.26 -0.86
N MET A 8 -17.72 13.51 0.42
CA MET A 8 -16.37 13.85 0.86
C MET A 8 -15.39 12.71 0.51
N PRO A 9 -14.23 13.01 -0.07
CA PRO A 9 -13.26 11.98 -0.46
C PRO A 9 -12.74 11.25 0.78
N TYR A 10 -12.74 9.91 0.74
CA TYR A 10 -12.29 9.06 1.84
C TYR A 10 -10.98 8.33 1.52
N PHE A 11 -10.35 7.78 2.56
CA PHE A 11 -9.07 7.06 2.45
C PHE A 11 -9.21 5.57 2.73
N ILE A 12 -8.34 4.82 2.05
CA ILE A 12 -8.06 3.41 2.34
C ILE A 12 -6.59 3.33 2.76
N ASP A 13 -6.35 2.78 3.94
CA ASP A 13 -5.00 2.38 4.35
C ASP A 13 -4.74 0.97 3.83
N THR A 14 -3.88 0.85 2.84
CA THR A 14 -3.67 -0.44 2.17
C THR A 14 -2.71 -1.36 2.91
N HIS A 15 -2.10 -0.89 4.01
CA HIS A 15 -1.12 -1.68 4.75
C HIS A 15 -0.99 -1.20 6.20
N CYS A 16 -1.72 -1.80 7.13
CA CYS A 16 -1.60 -1.47 8.54
C CYS A 16 -1.56 -2.75 9.38
N HIS A 17 -0.47 -2.98 10.12
CA HIS A 17 -0.41 -4.09 11.07
C HIS A 17 -1.20 -3.76 12.34
N PHE A 18 -2.52 -3.79 12.20
CA PHE A 18 -3.49 -3.56 13.28
C PHE A 18 -3.51 -4.67 14.33
N ASP A 19 -2.82 -5.78 14.04
CA ASP A 19 -2.61 -6.95 14.88
C ASP A 19 -1.46 -6.78 15.90
N PHE A 20 -0.62 -5.75 15.74
CA PHE A 20 0.46 -5.42 16.67
C PHE A 20 0.16 -4.21 17.57
N PRO A 21 0.89 -4.03 18.68
CA PRO A 21 0.92 -2.75 19.39
C PRO A 21 1.33 -1.60 18.45
N PRO A 22 0.74 -0.39 18.61
CA PRO A 22 -0.14 0.03 19.70
C PRO A 22 -1.63 -0.30 19.48
N PHE A 23 -2.01 -0.95 18.38
CA PHE A 23 -3.41 -1.17 18.02
C PHE A 23 -4.03 -2.37 18.73
N ARG A 24 -3.23 -3.41 18.98
CA ARG A 24 -3.67 -4.59 19.74
C ARG A 24 -4.15 -4.20 21.13
N GLY A 25 -5.42 -4.51 21.43
CA GLY A 25 -6.10 -4.13 22.67
C GLY A 25 -6.68 -2.70 22.68
N ALA A 26 -6.51 -1.95 21.59
CA ALA A 26 -7.03 -0.60 21.41
C ALA A 26 -7.77 -0.43 20.07
N GLU A 27 -8.32 -1.53 19.54
CA GLU A 27 -8.88 -1.62 18.19
C GLU A 27 -10.01 -0.61 17.98
N VAL A 28 -10.98 -0.59 18.90
CA VAL A 28 -12.15 0.31 18.83
C VAL A 28 -11.72 1.78 18.85
N ALA A 29 -10.86 2.16 19.80
CA ALA A 29 -10.38 3.54 19.92
C ALA A 29 -9.58 3.98 18.68
N SER A 30 -8.77 3.08 18.14
CA SER A 30 -7.95 3.34 16.95
C SER A 30 -8.79 3.47 15.69
N LEU A 31 -9.83 2.63 15.52
CA LEU A 31 -10.78 2.73 14.41
C LEU A 31 -11.63 4.00 14.48
N LEU A 32 -12.04 4.43 15.67
CA LEU A 32 -12.72 5.72 15.86
C LEU A 32 -11.82 6.88 15.41
N SER A 33 -10.55 6.86 15.81
CA SER A 33 -9.57 7.88 15.37
C SER A 33 -9.34 7.86 13.86
N ALA A 34 -9.22 6.67 13.26
CA ALA A 34 -9.10 6.51 11.81
C ALA A 34 -10.34 7.07 11.07
N GLY A 35 -11.53 6.80 11.58
CA GLY A 35 -12.79 7.31 11.04
C GLY A 35 -12.91 8.82 11.08
N GLN A 36 -12.40 9.48 12.14
CA GLN A 36 -12.32 10.94 12.24
C GLN A 36 -11.38 11.55 11.20
N ALA A 37 -10.35 10.82 10.79
CA ALA A 37 -9.44 11.20 9.70
C ALA A 37 -9.95 10.80 8.30
N ASN A 38 -11.21 10.34 8.21
CA ASN A 38 -11.87 9.83 7.01
C ASN A 38 -11.22 8.60 6.36
N VAL A 39 -10.49 7.79 7.15
CA VAL A 39 -10.04 6.45 6.75
C VAL A 39 -11.21 5.49 6.95
N LYS A 40 -11.69 4.89 5.85
CA LYS A 40 -12.88 4.03 5.87
C LYS A 40 -12.56 2.55 5.80
N GLN A 41 -11.40 2.20 5.24
CA GLN A 41 -10.98 0.82 5.08
C GLN A 41 -9.49 0.72 5.40
N ILE A 42 -9.12 -0.39 6.05
CA ILE A 42 -7.74 -0.70 6.44
C ILE A 42 -7.48 -2.17 6.09
N ILE A 43 -6.40 -2.45 5.37
CA ILE A 43 -5.97 -3.82 5.08
C ILE A 43 -4.89 -4.21 6.08
N VAL A 44 -5.10 -5.33 6.76
CA VAL A 44 -4.22 -5.91 7.77
C VAL A 44 -3.47 -7.09 7.16
N PRO A 45 -2.18 -6.94 6.81
CA PRO A 45 -1.41 -8.01 6.21
C PRO A 45 -0.74 -8.89 7.26
N ALA A 46 -0.75 -10.20 7.00
CA ALA A 46 -0.05 -11.18 7.82
C ALA A 46 1.45 -11.19 7.58
N VAL A 47 2.19 -11.61 8.60
CA VAL A 47 3.64 -11.80 8.53
C VAL A 47 4.07 -13.26 8.55
N SER A 48 3.26 -14.15 9.13
CA SER A 48 3.48 -15.59 9.22
C SER A 48 2.15 -16.33 9.47
N ALA A 49 2.13 -17.66 9.23
CA ALA A 49 0.89 -18.44 9.27
C ALA A 49 0.20 -18.50 10.64
N ASP A 50 0.96 -18.41 11.74
CA ASP A 50 0.45 -18.32 13.10
C ASP A 50 -0.39 -17.06 13.36
N TYR A 51 -0.24 -16.00 12.54
CA TYR A 51 -1.04 -14.78 12.64
C TYR A 51 -2.37 -14.84 11.88
N PHE A 52 -2.57 -15.84 11.01
CA PHE A 52 -3.76 -15.89 10.17
C PHE A 52 -5.07 -15.91 10.97
N PRO A 53 -5.22 -16.71 12.05
CA PRO A 53 -6.45 -16.70 12.85
C PRO A 53 -6.78 -15.32 13.40
N ARG A 54 -5.76 -14.60 13.90
CA ARG A 54 -5.94 -13.27 14.47
C ARG A 54 -6.36 -12.24 13.42
N ILE A 55 -5.76 -12.30 12.23
CA ILE A 55 -6.07 -11.34 11.16
C ILE A 55 -7.46 -11.58 10.58
N LEU A 56 -7.85 -12.84 10.44
CA LEU A 56 -9.20 -13.21 10.05
C LEU A 56 -10.23 -12.78 11.10
N ASP A 57 -9.93 -12.95 12.39
CA ASP A 57 -10.75 -12.49 13.51
C ASP A 57 -10.94 -10.96 13.51
N LEU A 58 -9.85 -10.21 13.29
CA LEU A 58 -9.92 -8.76 13.14
C LEU A 58 -10.82 -8.34 11.98
N ALA A 59 -10.67 -8.96 10.81
CA ALA A 59 -11.46 -8.62 9.63
C ALA A 59 -12.94 -9.01 9.76
N ALA A 60 -13.25 -10.06 10.53
CA ALA A 60 -14.62 -10.50 10.80
C ALA A 60 -15.34 -9.59 11.81
N ASN A 61 -14.64 -9.17 12.87
CA ASN A 61 -15.26 -8.43 13.98
C ASN A 61 -15.29 -6.91 13.78
N TYR A 62 -14.42 -6.36 12.92
CA TYR A 62 -14.34 -4.92 12.70
C TYR A 62 -14.64 -4.55 11.24
N PRO A 63 -15.80 -3.93 10.96
CA PRO A 63 -16.23 -3.64 9.58
C PRO A 63 -15.23 -2.85 8.71
N PRO A 64 -14.42 -1.90 9.23
CA PRO A 64 -13.39 -1.22 8.42
C PRO A 64 -12.18 -2.08 8.06
N LEU A 65 -11.96 -3.20 8.76
CA LEU A 65 -10.77 -4.03 8.58
C LEU A 65 -10.99 -5.10 7.50
N PHE A 66 -9.94 -5.36 6.74
CA PHE A 66 -9.83 -6.38 5.71
C PHE A 66 -8.53 -7.16 5.91
N ALA A 67 -8.51 -8.44 5.56
CA ALA A 67 -7.37 -9.32 5.72
C ALA A 67 -6.57 -9.44 4.42
N ALA A 68 -5.26 -9.48 4.56
CA ALA A 68 -4.36 -10.09 3.58
C ALA A 68 -3.55 -11.17 4.28
N LEU A 69 -3.45 -12.36 3.68
CA LEU A 69 -2.72 -13.49 4.26
C LEU A 69 -1.50 -13.82 3.42
N GLY A 70 -0.37 -14.00 4.08
CA GLY A 70 0.93 -14.19 3.46
C GLY A 70 2.03 -14.38 4.51
N MET A 71 3.20 -14.74 4.02
CA MET A 71 4.39 -15.02 4.81
C MET A 71 5.48 -14.05 4.38
N HIS A 72 5.82 -13.13 5.29
CA HIS A 72 6.75 -12.03 5.09
C HIS A 72 8.20 -12.55 5.09
N PRO A 73 9.09 -12.07 4.20
CA PRO A 73 10.48 -12.50 4.13
C PRO A 73 11.32 -12.30 5.41
N LEU A 74 10.98 -11.38 6.33
CA LEU A 74 11.74 -11.21 7.58
C LEU A 74 11.65 -12.43 8.48
N TYR A 75 10.61 -13.24 8.33
CA TYR A 75 10.36 -14.45 9.11
C TYR A 75 10.84 -15.72 8.40
N ILE A 76 11.67 -15.58 7.35
CA ILE A 76 12.07 -16.69 6.47
C ILE A 76 12.62 -17.90 7.21
N ALA A 77 13.35 -17.71 8.31
CA ALA A 77 13.89 -18.80 9.11
C ALA A 77 12.80 -19.68 9.77
N ARG A 78 11.64 -19.09 10.08
CA ARG A 78 10.54 -19.75 10.82
C ARG A 78 9.52 -20.43 9.92
N HIS A 79 9.39 -19.98 8.66
CA HIS A 79 8.41 -20.52 7.72
C HIS A 79 8.73 -21.97 7.35
N GLN A 80 7.72 -22.82 7.40
CA GLN A 80 7.79 -24.23 7.05
C GLN A 80 6.95 -24.53 5.82
N ASP A 81 7.21 -25.64 5.12
CA ASP A 81 6.43 -26.02 3.95
C ASP A 81 4.94 -26.23 4.28
N ALA A 82 4.64 -26.67 5.50
CA ALA A 82 3.27 -26.80 6.01
C ALA A 82 2.52 -25.45 6.04
N ASP A 83 3.21 -24.32 6.19
CA ASP A 83 2.60 -22.99 6.22
C ASP A 83 2.01 -22.59 4.86
N LEU A 84 2.58 -23.10 3.75
CA LEU A 84 1.99 -22.92 2.42
C LEU A 84 0.67 -23.68 2.28
N ALA A 85 0.55 -24.86 2.88
CA ALA A 85 -0.70 -25.60 2.90
C ALA A 85 -1.75 -24.88 3.77
N THR A 86 -1.33 -24.30 4.90
CA THR A 86 -2.18 -23.45 5.74
C THR A 86 -2.68 -22.23 4.98
N LEU A 87 -1.80 -21.52 4.26
CA LEU A 87 -2.19 -20.40 3.40
C LEU A 87 -3.19 -20.85 2.32
N ALA A 88 -2.89 -21.92 1.60
CA ALA A 88 -3.78 -22.43 0.55
C ALA A 88 -5.18 -22.78 1.09
N SER A 89 -5.24 -23.39 2.27
CA SER A 89 -6.50 -23.74 2.94
C SER A 89 -7.28 -22.49 3.35
N ALA A 90 -6.61 -21.47 3.90
CA ALA A 90 -7.25 -20.22 4.27
C ALA A 90 -7.79 -19.44 3.05
N LEU A 91 -7.04 -19.41 1.94
CA LEU A 91 -7.49 -18.77 0.70
C LEU A 91 -8.68 -19.50 0.07
N ALA A 92 -8.78 -20.83 0.24
CA ALA A 92 -9.88 -21.64 -0.29
C ALA A 92 -11.25 -21.34 0.36
N ILE A 93 -11.27 -20.83 1.60
CA ILE A 93 -12.50 -20.47 2.31
C ILE A 93 -13.23 -19.30 1.62
N LYS A 94 -12.52 -18.44 0.89
CA LYS A 94 -13.05 -17.31 0.10
C LYS A 94 -14.03 -16.42 0.88
N THR A 95 -13.53 -15.64 1.82
CA THR A 95 -14.33 -14.61 2.50
C THR A 95 -14.23 -13.27 1.76
N GLU A 96 -15.30 -12.46 1.75
CA GLU A 96 -15.27 -11.11 1.16
C GLU A 96 -14.27 -10.18 1.86
N LYS A 97 -13.89 -10.53 3.09
CA LYS A 97 -12.94 -9.80 3.92
C LYS A 97 -11.49 -10.15 3.64
N LEU A 98 -11.21 -11.23 2.92
CA LEU A 98 -9.87 -11.65 2.51
C LEU A 98 -9.56 -11.13 1.10
N VAL A 99 -8.84 -10.02 1.02
CA VAL A 99 -8.77 -9.21 -0.21
C VAL A 99 -7.45 -9.30 -0.97
N ALA A 100 -6.41 -9.89 -0.38
CA ALA A 100 -5.09 -10.01 -1.00
C ALA A 100 -4.26 -11.15 -0.42
N VAL A 101 -3.23 -11.57 -1.16
CA VAL A 101 -2.12 -12.36 -0.62
C VAL A 101 -1.01 -11.40 -0.19
N GLY A 102 -0.68 -11.39 1.09
CA GLY A 102 0.22 -10.38 1.65
C GLY A 102 0.34 -10.47 3.18
N GLU A 103 1.44 -10.05 3.77
CA GLU A 103 2.61 -9.45 3.14
C GLU A 103 3.58 -10.54 2.63
N ILE A 104 3.98 -10.43 1.36
CA ILE A 104 4.93 -11.36 0.72
C ILE A 104 6.02 -10.54 0.03
N GLY A 105 7.20 -11.10 -0.22
CA GLY A 105 8.21 -10.34 -0.97
C GLY A 105 9.63 -10.79 -0.69
N LEU A 106 10.57 -9.84 -0.82
CA LEU A 106 11.99 -10.07 -0.60
C LEU A 106 12.58 -9.01 0.34
N ASP A 107 13.38 -9.44 1.32
CA ASP A 107 14.15 -8.56 2.20
C ASP A 107 15.62 -9.02 2.26
N LEU A 108 16.51 -8.21 1.67
CA LEU A 108 17.95 -8.43 1.65
C LEU A 108 18.71 -7.52 2.62
N TYR A 109 18.04 -6.98 3.63
CA TYR A 109 18.67 -6.18 4.66
C TYR A 109 19.24 -7.01 5.82
N MET A 110 18.66 -8.18 6.09
CA MET A 110 19.12 -9.09 7.15
C MET A 110 20.53 -9.63 6.86
N ASP A 111 21.25 -10.02 7.92
CA ASP A 111 22.61 -10.57 7.82
C ASP A 111 22.64 -11.88 7.00
N GLU A 112 21.67 -12.77 7.25
CA GLU A 112 21.48 -14.01 6.50
C GLU A 112 20.11 -14.03 5.80
N PRO A 113 19.99 -13.37 4.63
CA PRO A 113 18.69 -13.19 4.00
C PRO A 113 18.12 -14.47 3.38
N GLN A 114 18.94 -15.50 3.14
CA GLN A 114 18.48 -16.76 2.54
C GLN A 114 17.70 -16.53 1.22
N LEU A 115 18.26 -15.72 0.31
CA LEU A 115 17.57 -15.26 -0.92
C LEU A 115 16.91 -16.40 -1.72
N SER A 116 17.59 -17.54 -1.86
CA SER A 116 17.03 -18.70 -2.57
C SER A 116 15.74 -19.23 -1.91
N ARG A 117 15.71 -19.28 -0.58
CA ARG A 117 14.53 -19.69 0.19
C ARG A 117 13.42 -18.64 0.11
N GLN A 118 13.77 -17.34 0.21
CA GLN A 118 12.79 -16.26 0.02
C GLN A 118 12.17 -16.29 -1.38
N LEU A 119 12.96 -16.52 -2.44
CA LEU A 119 12.45 -16.64 -3.81
C LEU A 119 11.55 -17.86 -3.98
N ALA A 120 11.92 -19.02 -3.43
CA ALA A 120 11.08 -20.21 -3.46
C ALA A 120 9.73 -19.96 -2.79
N LEU A 121 9.75 -19.37 -1.59
CA LEU A 121 8.54 -19.02 -0.84
C LEU A 121 7.70 -17.97 -1.56
N LEU A 122 8.30 -16.89 -2.06
CA LEU A 122 7.62 -15.86 -2.84
C LEU A 122 6.93 -16.48 -4.07
N ASN A 123 7.65 -17.31 -4.84
CA ASN A 123 7.07 -17.94 -6.03
C ASN A 123 5.89 -18.85 -5.69
N ALA A 124 5.94 -19.59 -4.58
CA ALA A 124 4.82 -20.40 -4.12
C ALA A 124 3.59 -19.54 -3.75
N GLN A 125 3.80 -18.43 -3.04
CA GLN A 125 2.73 -17.49 -2.69
C GLN A 125 2.15 -16.76 -3.92
N LEU A 126 2.98 -16.40 -4.90
CA LEU A 126 2.52 -15.82 -6.17
C LEU A 126 1.66 -16.81 -6.98
N LYS A 127 2.00 -18.11 -6.96
CA LYS A 127 1.17 -19.15 -7.57
C LYS A 127 -0.21 -19.23 -6.89
N LEU A 128 -0.25 -19.18 -5.55
CA LEU A 128 -1.51 -19.15 -4.81
C LEU A 128 -2.33 -17.90 -5.12
N ALA A 129 -1.71 -16.72 -5.14
CA ALA A 129 -2.38 -15.47 -5.52
C ALA A 129 -3.02 -15.57 -6.92
N LYS A 130 -2.31 -16.17 -7.88
CA LYS A 130 -2.82 -16.42 -9.23
C LYS A 130 -3.95 -17.45 -9.25
N GLN A 131 -3.82 -18.55 -8.50
CA GLN A 131 -4.83 -19.61 -8.42
C GLN A 131 -6.15 -19.09 -7.85
N TYR A 132 -6.10 -18.23 -6.83
CA TYR A 132 -7.28 -17.70 -6.16
C TYR A 132 -7.74 -16.34 -6.72
N ASP A 133 -7.13 -15.88 -7.81
CA ASP A 133 -7.40 -14.59 -8.45
C ASP A 133 -7.42 -13.43 -7.43
N LEU A 134 -6.34 -13.34 -6.65
CA LEU A 134 -6.12 -12.30 -5.65
C LEU A 134 -4.93 -11.40 -6.02
N PRO A 135 -5.04 -10.09 -5.78
CA PRO A 135 -3.90 -9.17 -5.84
C PRO A 135 -2.91 -9.44 -4.70
N VAL A 136 -1.69 -8.91 -4.81
CA VAL A 136 -0.64 -9.07 -3.79
C VAL A 136 -0.25 -7.78 -3.07
N ILE A 137 0.17 -7.89 -1.81
CA ILE A 137 0.86 -6.84 -1.06
C ILE A 137 2.33 -7.23 -0.91
N LEU A 138 3.20 -6.44 -1.53
CA LEU A 138 4.60 -6.80 -1.79
C LEU A 138 5.60 -5.98 -0.99
N HIS A 139 6.39 -6.68 -0.19
CA HIS A 139 7.56 -6.14 0.51
C HIS A 139 8.80 -6.15 -0.37
N SER A 140 9.54 -5.05 -0.31
CA SER A 140 10.82 -4.94 -1.01
C SER A 140 11.79 -4.08 -0.21
N ARG A 141 12.86 -4.70 0.27
CA ARG A 141 13.97 -3.99 0.91
C ARG A 141 15.31 -4.49 0.38
N ARG A 142 16.07 -3.58 -0.26
CA ARG A 142 17.32 -3.88 -0.98
C ARG A 142 17.17 -4.98 -2.05
N SER A 143 15.96 -5.16 -2.57
CA SER A 143 15.59 -6.32 -3.39
C SER A 143 14.70 -5.98 -4.60
N HIS A 144 14.54 -4.69 -4.93
CA HIS A 144 13.58 -4.23 -5.95
C HIS A 144 13.79 -4.90 -7.31
N ASP A 145 15.03 -5.09 -7.76
CA ASP A 145 15.32 -5.63 -9.08
C ASP A 145 15.04 -7.14 -9.13
N GLN A 146 15.41 -7.87 -8.07
CA GLN A 146 15.08 -9.30 -7.90
C GLN A 146 13.57 -9.49 -7.83
N LEU A 147 12.86 -8.62 -7.10
CA LEU A 147 11.41 -8.67 -6.98
C LEU A 147 10.74 -8.39 -8.34
N ALA A 148 11.13 -7.32 -9.03
CA ALA A 148 10.58 -7.00 -10.35
C ALA A 148 10.80 -8.14 -11.36
N SER A 149 11.96 -8.81 -11.30
CA SER A 149 12.25 -10.01 -12.11
C SER A 149 11.30 -11.17 -11.78
N ALA A 150 11.07 -11.46 -10.49
CA ALA A 150 10.15 -12.51 -10.06
C ALA A 150 8.70 -12.23 -10.49
N LEU A 151 8.22 -10.99 -10.31
CA LEU A 151 6.87 -10.59 -10.69
C LEU A 151 6.63 -10.66 -12.20
N ARG A 152 7.62 -10.26 -13.01
CA ARG A 152 7.55 -10.41 -14.48
C ARG A 152 7.35 -11.86 -14.90
N LYS A 153 8.06 -12.79 -14.25
CA LYS A 153 7.92 -14.24 -14.52
C LYS A 153 6.58 -14.79 -14.05
N ALA A 154 6.10 -14.34 -12.89
CA ALA A 154 4.84 -14.80 -12.33
C ALA A 154 3.62 -14.34 -13.16
N ALA A 155 3.70 -13.14 -13.76
CA ALA A 155 2.65 -12.54 -14.59
C ALA A 155 1.27 -12.67 -13.94
N LEU A 156 1.12 -12.03 -12.77
CA LEU A 156 -0.11 -12.07 -12.00
C LEU A 156 -1.23 -11.29 -12.72
N PRO A 157 -2.43 -11.88 -12.90
CA PRO A 157 -3.56 -11.20 -13.52
C PRO A 157 -4.00 -9.92 -12.76
N ARG A 158 -4.03 -9.99 -11.43
CA ARG A 158 -4.50 -8.89 -10.56
C ARG A 158 -3.40 -8.02 -9.97
N THR A 159 -2.16 -8.21 -10.39
CA THR A 159 -0.96 -7.49 -9.91
C THR A 159 -1.00 -7.24 -8.40
N GLY A 160 -0.84 -6.00 -7.94
CA GLY A 160 -0.82 -5.66 -6.53
C GLY A 160 -0.09 -4.36 -6.24
N VAL A 161 0.29 -4.16 -4.99
CA VAL A 161 1.01 -2.97 -4.51
C VAL A 161 2.40 -3.36 -3.99
N VAL A 162 3.42 -2.61 -4.36
CA VAL A 162 4.72 -2.61 -3.66
C VAL A 162 4.62 -1.62 -2.50
N HIS A 163 4.33 -2.10 -1.30
CA HIS A 163 4.13 -1.22 -0.15
C HIS A 163 5.48 -0.68 0.35
N GLY A 164 5.42 0.44 1.06
CA GLY A 164 6.61 1.04 1.67
C GLY A 164 7.76 1.33 0.73
N PHE A 165 7.45 1.65 -0.54
CA PHE A 165 8.46 1.75 -1.58
C PHE A 165 9.49 2.83 -1.26
N ALA A 166 10.75 2.41 -1.27
CA ALA A 166 11.91 3.27 -1.02
C ALA A 166 13.03 2.94 -2.01
N GLY A 167 12.73 3.10 -3.31
CA GLY A 167 13.68 2.90 -4.41
C GLY A 167 13.82 4.14 -5.31
N SER A 168 14.57 4.00 -6.40
CA SER A 168 14.72 5.06 -7.41
C SER A 168 13.46 5.19 -8.29
N LEU A 169 13.33 6.32 -9.01
CA LEU A 169 12.26 6.49 -10.01
C LEU A 169 12.30 5.38 -11.09
N VAL A 170 13.50 4.97 -11.51
CA VAL A 170 13.68 3.90 -12.50
C VAL A 170 13.12 2.57 -11.97
N GLN A 171 13.37 2.27 -10.70
CA GLN A 171 12.83 1.07 -10.03
C GLN A 171 11.31 1.15 -9.88
N ALA A 172 10.76 2.31 -9.50
CA ALA A 172 9.32 2.51 -9.43
C ALA A 172 8.65 2.28 -10.79
N GLN A 173 9.22 2.86 -11.85
CA GLN A 173 8.73 2.68 -13.22
C GLN A 173 8.78 1.22 -13.69
N ALA A 174 9.76 0.43 -13.23
CA ALA A 174 9.83 -0.98 -13.55
C ALA A 174 8.60 -1.75 -13.02
N PHE A 175 8.16 -1.47 -11.79
CA PHE A 175 6.94 -2.04 -11.22
C PHE A 175 5.67 -1.52 -11.91
N ILE A 176 5.61 -0.22 -12.19
CA ILE A 176 4.47 0.41 -12.87
C ILE A 176 4.26 -0.19 -14.26
N ARG A 177 5.34 -0.40 -15.04
CA ARG A 177 5.25 -1.06 -16.36
C ARG A 177 4.75 -2.50 -16.29
N LEU A 178 4.95 -3.17 -15.16
CA LEU A 178 4.39 -4.49 -14.89
C LEU A 178 2.93 -4.44 -14.38
N GLY A 179 2.35 -3.25 -14.23
CA GLY A 179 0.97 -3.04 -13.77
C GLY A 179 0.81 -3.01 -12.24
N TYR A 180 1.90 -2.92 -11.48
CA TYR A 180 1.87 -2.80 -10.03
C TYR A 180 1.76 -1.35 -9.59
N TYR A 181 1.12 -1.15 -8.45
CA TYR A 181 1.02 0.14 -7.79
C TYR A 181 2.17 0.36 -6.82
N ILE A 182 2.48 1.62 -6.54
CA ILE A 182 3.52 2.01 -5.58
C ILE A 182 2.87 2.51 -4.31
N GLY A 183 3.17 1.90 -3.18
CA GLY A 183 2.76 2.33 -1.85
C GLY A 183 3.78 3.29 -1.25
N VAL A 184 3.34 4.47 -0.84
CA VAL A 184 4.14 5.53 -0.20
C VAL A 184 3.60 5.76 1.20
N GLY A 185 4.47 5.83 2.19
CA GLY A 185 4.07 6.17 3.56
C GLY A 185 5.08 7.07 4.24
N GLY A 186 5.09 7.06 5.57
CA GLY A 186 5.77 8.06 6.39
C GLY A 186 7.29 8.19 6.17
N THR A 187 7.94 7.24 5.51
CA THR A 187 9.36 7.36 5.15
C THR A 187 9.66 8.54 4.22
N ILE A 188 8.67 9.00 3.45
CA ILE A 188 8.78 10.20 2.61
C ILE A 188 8.99 11.48 3.43
N THR A 189 8.62 11.49 4.71
CA THR A 189 8.73 12.66 5.59
C THR A 189 10.01 12.69 6.42
N TYR A 190 10.94 11.73 6.25
CA TYR A 190 12.22 11.74 6.98
C TYR A 190 13.24 12.68 6.33
N GLU A 191 13.94 13.50 7.14
CA GLU A 191 14.99 14.43 6.66
C GLU A 191 16.09 13.75 5.81
N ARG A 192 16.44 12.51 6.17
CA ARG A 192 17.39 11.65 5.46
C ARG A 192 16.89 11.09 4.12
N ALA A 193 15.62 11.30 3.78
CA ALA A 193 15.08 10.98 2.45
C ALA A 193 15.59 11.94 1.36
N GLN A 194 16.47 12.90 1.66
CA GLN A 194 17.04 13.81 0.65
C GLN A 194 17.74 13.11 -0.52
N LYS A 195 18.14 11.83 -0.43
CA LYS A 195 18.86 11.13 -1.50
C LYS A 195 18.00 10.39 -2.54
N PRO A 196 16.80 9.83 -2.25
CA PRO A 196 15.87 9.42 -3.32
C PRO A 196 14.93 10.55 -3.81
N VAL A 197 14.84 11.65 -3.06
CA VAL A 197 13.77 12.68 -3.17
C VAL A 197 14.23 13.92 -3.96
N MET A 198 15.33 13.85 -4.72
CA MET A 198 15.87 14.98 -5.49
C MET A 198 14.99 15.48 -6.66
N SER A 199 13.76 14.99 -6.83
CA SER A 199 12.75 15.60 -7.72
C SER A 199 11.42 16.00 -7.04
N TRP A 200 11.29 15.92 -5.71
CA TRP A 200 10.01 16.12 -5.01
C TRP A 200 10.00 17.33 -4.07
N ARG A 201 10.81 18.36 -4.36
CA ARG A 201 11.02 19.56 -3.51
C ARG A 201 9.81 20.49 -3.32
N HIS A 202 8.60 20.14 -3.78
CA HIS A 202 7.43 21.04 -3.77
C HIS A 202 6.26 20.64 -2.84
N TYR A 203 6.42 19.69 -1.93
CA TYR A 203 5.29 19.17 -1.14
C TYR A 203 5.13 19.79 0.25
N ARG A 204 4.37 20.90 0.32
CA ARG A 204 3.99 21.58 1.58
C ARG A 204 2.82 20.91 2.34
N TYR A 205 2.10 19.96 1.72
CA TYR A 205 0.90 19.32 2.29
C TYR A 205 1.16 18.03 3.09
N LEU A 206 2.22 17.27 2.78
CA LEU A 206 2.60 16.05 3.53
C LEU A 206 2.96 16.34 5.00
N HIS A 207 3.54 17.51 5.26
CA HIS A 207 3.91 17.96 6.61
C HIS A 207 2.71 18.24 7.52
N TYR A 208 1.53 18.55 6.95
CA TYR A 208 0.34 18.90 7.73
C TYR A 208 -0.38 17.65 8.27
N TYR A 209 -0.46 16.58 7.46
CA TYR A 209 -1.08 15.31 7.86
C TYR A 209 -0.29 14.61 8.97
N TRP A 210 1.04 14.60 8.88
CA TRP A 210 1.91 13.98 9.89
C TRP A 210 1.81 14.62 11.28
N ARG A 211 1.55 15.94 11.35
CA ARG A 211 1.45 16.64 12.63
C ARG A 211 0.20 16.27 13.44
N GLN A 212 -0.87 15.80 12.80
CA GLN A 212 -2.12 15.44 13.50
C GLN A 212 -2.19 13.97 13.95
N THR A 213 -1.54 13.05 13.23
CA THR A 213 -1.73 11.60 13.46
C THR A 213 -0.52 10.92 14.11
N ARG A 214 0.14 11.52 15.12
CA ARG A 214 1.35 11.02 15.82
C ARG A 214 1.30 9.56 16.34
N ARG A 215 0.23 8.80 16.07
CA ARG A 215 -0.04 7.42 16.48
C ARG A 215 -0.46 6.46 15.36
N ILE A 216 -0.51 6.89 14.08
CA ILE A 216 -1.00 6.04 12.98
C ILE A 216 0.00 6.03 11.81
N CYS A 217 0.62 4.87 11.60
CA CYS A 217 1.47 4.58 10.43
C CYS A 217 0.56 4.36 9.21
N HIS A 218 0.49 5.34 8.30
CA HIS A 218 -0.29 5.22 7.08
C HIS A 218 0.59 4.91 5.87
N TRP A 219 0.13 4.01 5.00
CA TRP A 219 0.69 3.77 3.67
C TRP A 219 -0.40 3.98 2.59
N LEU A 220 -0.15 4.87 1.64
CA LEU A 220 -1.04 5.31 0.55
C LEU A 220 -0.56 4.77 -0.80
N VAL A 221 -1.45 4.46 -1.76
CA VAL A 221 -1.06 3.80 -3.03
C VAL A 221 -1.28 4.70 -4.25
N PHE A 222 -0.46 4.50 -5.29
CA PHE A 222 -0.42 5.32 -6.51
C PHE A 222 -0.43 4.43 -7.77
N LYS A 223 -1.29 4.77 -8.75
CA LYS A 223 -1.21 4.27 -10.14
C LYS A 223 -0.66 5.37 -11.05
N VAL A 224 0.37 5.06 -11.83
CA VAL A 224 0.86 5.96 -12.87
C VAL A 224 0.54 5.32 -14.22
N ASN A 225 -0.35 5.92 -15.00
CA ASN A 225 -0.62 5.44 -16.36
C ASN A 225 0.48 5.94 -17.32
N PRO A 226 1.06 5.07 -18.16
CA PRO A 226 1.91 5.53 -19.25
C PRO A 226 1.01 6.18 -20.33
N ILE A 227 1.25 7.45 -20.64
CA ILE A 227 0.78 8.06 -21.87
C ILE A 227 1.98 8.21 -22.81
N ASP A 228 1.68 7.96 -24.08
CA ASP A 228 2.50 7.80 -25.27
C ASP A 228 3.71 8.73 -25.43
N GLN A 229 4.69 8.23 -26.19
CA GLN A 229 6.00 8.77 -26.51
C GLN A 229 5.92 10.15 -27.18
N SER A 230 5.85 11.21 -26.39
CA SER A 230 6.35 12.54 -26.75
C SER A 230 6.67 13.31 -25.47
N GLU A 231 7.78 14.03 -25.44
CA GLU A 231 8.45 14.57 -24.24
C GLU A 231 7.68 15.62 -23.40
N ARG A 232 6.35 15.63 -23.39
CA ARG A 232 5.55 16.49 -22.51
C ARG A 232 4.31 15.77 -21.98
N LEU A 233 4.46 15.11 -20.83
CA LEU A 233 3.34 14.63 -20.01
C LEU A 233 2.56 15.81 -19.42
N MET A 234 1.51 16.25 -20.11
CA MET A 234 0.51 17.18 -19.58
C MET A 234 -0.57 16.39 -18.81
N TYR A 235 -0.66 16.60 -17.49
CA TYR A 235 -1.69 16.00 -16.64
C TYR A 235 -2.75 17.03 -16.27
N SER A 236 -4.03 16.70 -16.46
CA SER A 236 -5.20 17.53 -16.08
C SER A 236 -5.77 17.07 -14.73
N LEU A 237 -5.98 18.01 -13.80
CA LEU A 237 -6.88 17.82 -12.64
C LEU A 237 -7.65 19.12 -12.31
N HIS A 238 -8.96 19.00 -12.09
CA HIS A 238 -9.79 20.01 -11.39
C HIS A 238 -9.72 19.82 -9.86
N CYS A 239 -9.74 20.91 -9.08
CA CYS A 239 -9.76 20.92 -7.62
C CYS A 239 -10.91 21.81 -7.14
N VAL A 240 -11.72 21.34 -6.20
CA VAL A 240 -12.72 22.16 -5.49
C VAL A 240 -12.17 22.49 -4.10
N SER A 241 -12.15 23.78 -3.81
CA SER A 241 -11.55 24.45 -2.66
C SER A 241 -12.07 23.98 -1.29
N CYS A 242 -11.22 24.04 -0.26
CA CYS A 242 -11.66 24.53 1.05
C CYS A 242 -10.58 25.40 1.73
N VAL A 243 -10.92 26.66 1.93
CA VAL A 243 -10.15 27.74 2.56
C VAL A 243 -10.78 28.10 3.90
N LYS A 244 -9.95 28.30 4.93
CA LYS A 244 -10.03 29.31 6.02
C LYS A 244 -8.91 28.96 7.02
N LYS A 245 -8.06 29.83 7.57
CA LYS A 245 -7.72 31.28 7.50
C LYS A 245 -6.44 31.35 8.37
N HIS A 246 -5.28 31.88 7.99
CA HIS A 246 -4.89 33.28 8.12
C HIS A 246 -3.40 33.46 7.78
N HIS A 247 -3.07 34.68 7.34
CA HIS A 247 -1.76 35.32 7.15
C HIS A 247 -1.09 35.24 5.77
N LYS A 248 -1.26 36.38 5.07
CA LYS A 248 -0.47 37.01 4.00
C LYS A 248 0.86 36.31 3.70
N ILE A 249 1.08 35.95 2.43
CA ILE A 249 2.37 36.07 1.71
C ILE A 249 2.11 35.98 0.19
N LEU A 250 2.82 36.86 -0.52
CA LEU A 250 2.95 37.12 -1.94
C LEU A 250 2.24 36.20 -2.96
N LEU A 251 1.48 36.84 -3.83
CA LEU A 251 1.19 36.42 -5.20
C LEU A 251 2.50 36.25 -5.97
N LEU A 252 2.89 35.01 -6.26
CA LEU A 252 3.77 34.69 -7.37
C LEU A 252 3.08 33.66 -8.25
N SER A 253 2.84 34.03 -9.50
CA SER A 253 2.33 33.16 -10.55
C SER A 253 3.25 31.94 -10.69
N PHE A 254 2.73 30.74 -10.49
CA PHE A 254 3.44 29.51 -10.82
C PHE A 254 2.53 28.59 -11.63
N SER A 255 2.75 28.67 -12.94
CA SER A 255 2.46 27.63 -13.90
C SER A 255 3.20 26.35 -13.51
N SER A 256 2.48 25.24 -13.60
CA SER A 256 3.01 23.89 -13.77
C SER A 256 3.65 23.23 -12.54
N ILE A 257 3.05 22.08 -12.19
CA ILE A 257 3.63 20.94 -11.46
C ILE A 257 3.35 20.88 -9.96
N ALA A 258 2.87 19.67 -9.57
CA ALA A 258 2.78 19.06 -8.24
C ALA A 258 1.37 19.04 -7.60
N ARG A 259 0.63 17.96 -7.87
CA ARG A 259 -0.38 17.42 -6.95
C ARG A 259 0.09 16.04 -6.49
N ALA A 260 0.15 15.85 -5.17
CA ALA A 260 0.43 14.56 -4.56
C ALA A 260 -0.82 13.72 -4.77
N TYR A 261 -0.67 12.55 -5.38
CA TYR A 261 -1.80 11.70 -5.70
C TYR A 261 -2.20 10.89 -4.47
N PHE A 262 -3.48 10.90 -4.12
CA PHE A 262 -4.08 9.92 -3.23
C PHE A 262 -4.72 8.85 -4.12
N ILE A 263 -4.98 7.62 -3.63
CA ILE A 263 -5.96 6.78 -4.33
C ILE A 263 -7.28 7.56 -4.29
N TYR A 264 -7.67 8.09 -5.44
CA TYR A 264 -8.96 8.71 -5.64
C TYR A 264 -9.90 7.60 -6.09
N LEU A 265 -10.68 7.01 -5.19
CA LEU A 265 -11.86 6.26 -5.60
C LEU A 265 -12.95 7.29 -5.87
N GLN A 266 -13.10 7.70 -7.14
CA GLN A 266 -14.39 8.24 -7.60
C GLN A 266 -15.46 7.18 -7.30
N PRO A 267 -16.70 7.57 -6.96
CA PRO A 267 -17.74 6.66 -6.48
C PRO A 267 -18.32 5.82 -7.62
N ILE A 268 -17.53 4.93 -8.24
CA ILE A 268 -18.00 3.98 -9.27
C ILE A 268 -17.14 2.70 -9.26
N ASN A 269 -17.05 1.97 -8.15
CA ASN A 269 -16.86 0.51 -8.21
C ASN A 269 -17.18 -0.16 -6.86
N PRO A 270 -18.24 -0.99 -6.75
CA PRO A 270 -18.51 -1.77 -5.55
C PRO A 270 -17.55 -2.96 -5.36
N HIS A 271 -16.69 -3.24 -6.34
CA HIS A 271 -15.69 -4.32 -6.24
C HIS A 271 -14.31 -3.73 -5.98
N PHE A 272 -13.76 -4.02 -4.80
CA PHE A 272 -12.40 -3.70 -4.42
C PHE A 272 -11.41 -4.25 -5.47
N ARG A 273 -10.89 -3.35 -6.30
CA ARG A 273 -9.77 -3.58 -7.22
C ARG A 273 -8.73 -2.53 -6.83
N PHE A 274 -7.51 -2.98 -6.53
CA PHE A 274 -6.36 -2.08 -6.32
C PHE A 274 -6.28 -1.07 -7.47
#